data_AF-A0A6L7WJU0-F1
#
_entry.id   AF-A0A6L7WJU0-F1
#
_cell.length_a   1.000
_cell.length_b   1.000
_cell.length_c   1.000
_cell.angle_alpha   90.00
_cell.angle_beta   90.00
_cell.angle_gamma   90.00
#
_symmetry.space_group_name_H-M   'P 1'
#
loop_
_entity.id
_entity.type
_entity.pdbx_description
1 polymer ?
#
loop_
_entity_poly.entity_id
_entity_poly.type
_entity_poly.pdbx_seq_one_letter_code
_entity_poly.pdbx_strand_id
1 'polypeptide(L)'
;MASGEQLKALLKSHADGDDDRFFSVAMQVAAHEARRGHGRLAEELRTLIDGAKSKPGAAAPIPIGRPRGELASLLGASYPSERLGQMVLGKELGEQIQRVIREQRHAGRIVERGLAPRRKLLLTGPPGTGKTLTAAV
;
A
#
# COMPACT_ATOMS: atom_id res chain seq x y z
N MET A 1 -14.52 -36.99 4.49
CA MET A 1 -15.84 -36.34 4.60
C MET A 1 -15.73 -34.80 4.65
N ALA A 2 -14.70 -34.18 4.05
CA ALA A 2 -14.35 -32.77 4.30
C ALA A 2 -14.81 -31.75 3.22
N SER A 3 -15.35 -32.21 2.08
CA SER A 3 -15.64 -31.31 0.94
C SER A 3 -16.88 -30.42 1.15
N GLY A 4 -17.93 -30.92 1.80
CA GLY A 4 -19.20 -30.20 1.96
C GLY A 4 -19.12 -28.99 2.92
N GLU A 5 -18.42 -29.14 4.05
CA GLU A 5 -18.18 -28.03 4.97
C GLU A 5 -17.27 -26.96 4.37
N GLN A 6 -16.26 -27.37 3.60
CA GLN A 6 -15.36 -26.46 2.89
C GLN A 6 -16.10 -25.65 1.83
N LEU A 7 -16.99 -26.27 1.03
CA LEU A 7 -17.82 -25.54 0.07
C LEU A 7 -18.74 -24.52 0.76
N LYS A 8 -19.35 -24.92 1.88
CA LYS A 8 -20.23 -24.05 2.67
C LYS A 8 -19.46 -22.86 3.25
N ALA A 9 -18.26 -23.08 3.78
CA ALA A 9 -17.39 -22.03 4.30
C ALA A 9 -16.89 -21.08 3.20
N LEU A 10 -16.62 -21.60 2.00
CA LEU A 10 -16.16 -20.83 0.85
C LEU A 10 -17.28 -19.93 0.30
N LEU A 11 -18.51 -20.44 0.19
CA LEU A 11 -19.67 -19.60 -0.18
C LEU A 11 -19.98 -18.53 0.88
N LYS A 12 -19.88 -18.90 2.16
CA LYS A 12 -20.17 -17.98 3.27
C LYS A 12 -19.15 -16.84 3.36
N SER A 13 -17.86 -17.14 3.24
CA SER A 13 -16.80 -16.11 3.24
C SER A 13 -16.90 -15.15 2.06
N HIS A 14 -17.31 -15.63 0.89
CA HIS A 14 -17.59 -14.75 -0.26
C HIS A 14 -18.82 -13.86 -0.03
N ALA A 15 -19.88 -14.39 0.58
CA ALA A 15 -21.08 -13.61 0.93
C ALA A 15 -20.81 -12.55 2.02
N ASP A 16 -19.90 -12.85 2.96
CA ASP A 16 -19.51 -11.96 4.05
C ASP A 16 -18.41 -10.94 3.64
N GLY A 17 -17.85 -11.05 2.43
CA GLY A 17 -16.79 -10.15 1.93
C GLY A 17 -15.42 -10.35 2.58
N ASP A 18 -15.19 -11.50 3.22
CA ASP A 18 -13.94 -11.84 3.92
C ASP A 18 -13.02 -12.65 3.00
N ASP A 19 -12.29 -11.92 2.15
CA ASP A 19 -11.40 -12.49 1.13
C ASP A 19 -10.25 -13.30 1.73
N ASP A 20 -9.71 -12.89 2.90
CA ASP A 20 -8.63 -13.61 3.57
C ASP A 20 -9.08 -15.00 4.01
N ARG A 21 -10.28 -15.09 4.59
CA ARG A 21 -10.88 -16.36 4.98
C ARG A 21 -11.27 -17.21 3.78
N PHE A 22 -11.78 -16.58 2.72
CA PHE A 22 -12.09 -17.25 1.45
C PHE A 22 -10.84 -17.94 0.86
N PHE A 23 -9.73 -17.21 0.74
CA PHE A 23 -8.49 -17.75 0.20
C PHE A 23 -7.86 -18.83 1.09
N SER A 24 -7.98 -18.71 2.41
CA SER A 24 -7.51 -19.73 3.35
C SER A 24 -8.26 -21.06 3.15
N VAL A 25 -9.59 -21.01 3.05
CA VAL A 25 -10.43 -22.19 2.83
C VAL A 25 -10.19 -22.77 1.43
N ALA A 26 -10.08 -21.93 0.39
CA ALA A 26 -9.78 -22.38 -0.97
C ALA A 26 -8.43 -23.09 -1.08
N MET A 27 -7.39 -22.60 -0.39
CA MET A 27 -6.08 -23.26 -0.33
C MET A 27 -6.14 -24.61 0.38
N GLN A 28 -6.96 -24.74 1.42
CA GLN A 28 -7.17 -26.03 2.10
C GLN A 28 -7.85 -27.05 1.19
N VAL A 29 -8.79 -26.62 0.35
CA VAL A 29 -9.45 -27.47 -0.67
C VAL A 29 -8.43 -27.94 -1.71
N ALA A 30 -7.61 -27.04 -2.26
CA ALA A 30 -6.55 -27.41 -3.20
C ALA A 30 -5.55 -28.41 -2.60
N ALA A 31 -5.13 -28.19 -1.35
CA ALA A 31 -4.26 -29.12 -0.63
C ALA A 31 -4.92 -30.47 -0.31
N HIS A 32 -6.25 -30.50 -0.15
CA HIS A 32 -7.00 -31.74 0.05
C HIS A 32 -7.06 -32.56 -1.25
N GLU A 33 -7.35 -31.93 -2.39
CA GLU A 33 -7.39 -32.58 -3.70
C GLU A 33 -6.01 -33.08 -4.15
N ALA A 34 -4.93 -32.34 -3.84
CA ALA A 34 -3.56 -32.80 -4.07
C ALA A 34 -3.24 -34.11 -3.33
N ARG A 35 -3.66 -34.20 -2.05
CA ARG A 35 -3.44 -35.39 -1.20
C ARG A 35 -4.28 -36.59 -1.63
N ARG A 36 -5.39 -36.37 -2.33
CA ARG A 36 -6.25 -37.44 -2.88
C ARG A 36 -5.78 -37.96 -4.24
N GLY A 37 -4.67 -37.44 -4.77
CA GLY A 37 -4.10 -37.87 -6.06
C GLY A 37 -4.55 -37.02 -7.25
N HIS A 38 -5.37 -35.99 -7.05
CA HIS A 38 -5.78 -35.05 -8.09
C HIS A 38 -4.78 -33.90 -8.21
N GLY A 39 -3.51 -34.22 -8.45
CA GLY A 39 -2.42 -33.24 -8.49
C GLY A 39 -2.62 -32.13 -9.55
N ARG A 40 -3.15 -32.50 -10.72
CA ARG A 40 -3.43 -31.54 -11.80
C ARG A 40 -4.50 -30.51 -11.42
N LEU A 41 -5.59 -30.98 -10.83
CA LEU A 41 -6.68 -30.12 -10.38
C LEU A 41 -6.25 -29.22 -9.22
N ALA A 42 -5.42 -29.73 -8.31
CA ALA A 42 -4.86 -28.92 -7.23
C ALA A 42 -3.95 -27.80 -7.73
N GLU A 43 -3.17 -28.06 -8.78
CA GLU A 43 -2.29 -27.05 -9.38
C GLU A 43 -3.08 -26.00 -10.16
N GLU A 44 -4.13 -26.42 -10.88
CA GLU A 44 -5.09 -25.52 -11.53
C GLU A 44 -5.79 -24.61 -10.49
N LEU A 45 -6.24 -25.17 -9.36
CA LEU A 45 -6.85 -24.41 -8.27
C LEU A 45 -5.87 -23.41 -7.64
N ARG A 46 -4.62 -23.80 -7.39
CA ARG A 46 -3.57 -22.88 -6.89
C ARG A 46 -3.34 -21.72 -7.85
N THR A 47 -3.21 -22.04 -9.14
CA THR A 47 -3.01 -21.03 -10.19
C THR A 47 -4.16 -20.02 -10.23
N LEU A 48 -5.41 -20.50 -10.10
CA LEU A 48 -6.59 -19.64 -10.03
C LEU A 48 -6.63 -18.78 -8.75
N ILE A 49 -6.24 -19.34 -7.60
CA ILE A 49 -6.17 -18.63 -6.31
C ILE A 49 -5.09 -17.54 -6.35
N ASP A 50 -3.89 -17.87 -6.84
CA ASP A 50 -2.78 -16.93 -6.96
C ASP A 50 -3.11 -15.83 -7.97
N GLY A 51 -3.75 -16.18 -9.09
CA GLY A 51 -4.28 -15.22 -10.05
C GLY A 51 -5.31 -14.26 -9.45
N ALA A 52 -6.22 -14.77 -8.60
CA ALA A 52 -7.23 -13.96 -7.92
C ALA A 52 -6.64 -13.06 -6.82
N LYS A 53 -5.65 -13.53 -6.04
CA LYS A 53 -4.87 -12.70 -5.10
C LYS A 53 -4.02 -11.65 -5.83
N SER A 54 -3.53 -12.00 -7.02
CA SER A 54 -2.68 -11.12 -7.82
C SER A 54 -3.44 -10.02 -8.53
N LYS A 55 -4.79 -10.11 -8.66
CA LYS A 55 -5.62 -8.99 -9.11
C LYS A 55 -5.56 -7.92 -8.01
N PRO A 56 -4.74 -6.87 -8.19
CA PRO A 56 -4.76 -5.77 -7.25
C PRO A 56 -6.09 -5.08 -7.53
N GLY A 57 -6.91 -4.85 -6.51
CA GLY A 57 -7.92 -3.81 -6.60
C GLY A 57 -7.25 -2.57 -7.17
N ALA A 58 -7.70 -2.14 -8.35
CA ALA A 58 -7.22 -0.99 -9.14
C ALA A 58 -5.70 -0.75 -9.05
N ALA A 59 -4.93 -1.29 -10.00
CA ALA A 59 -3.54 -0.93 -10.33
C ALA A 59 -2.97 0.28 -9.55
N ALA A 60 -2.60 0.06 -8.29
CA ALA A 60 -1.78 1.03 -7.58
C ALA A 60 -0.43 1.00 -8.32
N PRO A 61 0.07 2.14 -8.80
CA PRO A 61 1.36 2.18 -9.49
C PRO A 61 2.38 1.46 -8.62
N ILE A 62 3.05 0.43 -9.14
CA ILE A 62 4.11 -0.27 -8.39
C ILE A 62 5.21 0.79 -8.16
N PRO A 63 5.41 1.28 -6.93
CA PRO A 63 6.31 2.39 -6.72
C PRO A 63 7.74 1.87 -6.84
N ILE A 64 8.54 2.56 -7.65
CA ILE A 64 9.93 2.22 -7.98
C ILE A 64 10.86 2.22 -6.74
N GLY A 65 10.38 2.65 -5.57
CA GLY A 65 11.18 2.95 -4.38
C GLY A 65 11.12 1.94 -3.22
N ARG A 66 10.55 0.73 -3.35
CA ARG A 66 10.62 -0.25 -2.25
C ARG A 66 12.07 -0.77 -2.13
N PRO A 67 12.81 -0.44 -1.05
CA PRO A 67 14.18 -0.93 -0.89
C PRO A 67 14.15 -2.46 -0.79
N ARG A 68 15.01 -3.14 -1.56
CA ARG A 68 15.14 -4.60 -1.57
C ARG A 68 16.45 -5.00 -0.87
N GLY A 69 16.47 -6.17 -0.25
CA GLY A 69 17.65 -6.72 0.42
C GLY A 69 18.07 -5.94 1.65
N GLU A 70 19.38 -5.81 1.90
CA GLU A 70 19.94 -5.15 3.08
C GLU A 70 19.53 -3.68 3.22
N LEU A 71 19.28 -2.98 2.12
CA LEU A 71 18.82 -1.58 2.11
C LEU A 71 17.43 -1.39 2.74
N ALA A 72 16.62 -2.45 2.81
CA ALA A 72 15.33 -2.42 3.50
C ALA A 72 15.48 -2.24 5.02
N SER A 73 16.65 -2.57 5.60
CA SER A 73 16.93 -2.37 7.02
C SER A 73 17.34 -0.93 7.36
N LEU A 74 17.81 -0.16 6.38
CA LEU A 74 18.31 1.20 6.58
C LEU A 74 17.33 2.28 6.10
N LEU A 75 16.51 1.97 5.10
CA LEU A 75 15.64 2.94 4.44
C LEU A 75 14.17 2.59 4.69
N GLY A 76 13.45 3.49 5.35
CA GLY A 76 12.00 3.49 5.38
C GLY A 76 11.44 4.26 4.17
N ALA A 77 10.64 3.61 3.34
CA ALA A 77 9.84 4.30 2.33
C ALA A 77 8.46 4.61 2.92
N SER A 78 8.14 5.90 3.05
CA SER A 78 6.79 6.37 3.40
C SER A 78 6.16 7.02 2.18
N TYR A 79 4.88 6.76 1.96
CA TYR A 79 4.10 7.37 0.89
C TYR A 79 3.09 8.33 1.50
N PRO A 80 2.76 9.45 0.84
CA PRO A 80 1.80 10.40 1.38
C PRO A 80 0.45 9.72 1.61
N SER A 81 0.02 9.60 2.86
CA SER A 81 -1.31 9.11 3.24
C SER A 81 -2.30 10.25 3.41
N GLU A 82 -1.79 11.46 3.63
CA GLU A 82 -2.57 12.65 3.94
C GLU A 82 -2.44 13.69 2.81
N ARG A 83 -3.45 14.53 2.67
CA ARG A 83 -3.48 15.65 1.73
C ARG A 83 -3.50 16.96 2.50
N LEU A 84 -2.89 18.00 1.94
CA LEU A 84 -2.90 19.34 2.54
C LEU A 84 -4.33 19.85 2.81
N GLY A 85 -5.29 19.46 1.99
CA GLY A 85 -6.71 19.84 2.17
C GLY A 85 -7.40 19.22 3.39
N GLN A 86 -6.81 18.19 4.02
CA GLN A 86 -7.30 17.62 5.28
C GLN A 86 -6.79 18.40 6.50
N MET A 87 -5.87 19.34 6.32
CA MET A 87 -5.31 20.15 7.40
C MET A 87 -6.05 21.49 7.51
N VAL A 88 -6.43 21.86 8.72
CA VAL A 88 -6.87 23.24 9.02
C VAL A 88 -5.63 24.06 9.35
N LEU A 89 -5.24 24.95 8.44
CA LEU A 89 -4.05 25.77 8.55
C LEU A 89 -4.42 27.25 8.57
N GLY A 90 -3.69 28.04 9.36
CA GLY A 90 -3.70 29.48 9.21
C GLY A 90 -3.19 29.88 7.83
N LYS A 91 -3.72 30.98 7.28
CA LYS A 91 -3.43 31.42 5.91
C LYS A 91 -1.92 31.50 5.61
N GLU A 92 -1.18 32.14 6.49
CA GLU A 92 0.27 32.32 6.34
C GLU A 92 1.03 30.99 6.33
N LEU A 93 0.74 30.09 7.27
CA LEU A 93 1.38 28.78 7.35
C LEU A 93 1.04 27.92 6.13
N GLY A 94 -0.22 27.96 5.67
CA GLY A 94 -0.66 27.27 4.45
C GLY A 94 0.09 27.75 3.21
N GLU A 95 0.28 29.06 3.05
CA GLU A 95 1.06 29.64 1.95
C GLU A 95 2.53 29.24 2.00
N GLN A 96 3.14 29.21 3.19
CA GLN A 96 4.52 28.76 3.38
C GLN A 96 4.69 27.28 2.99
N ILE A 97 3.82 26.40 3.46
CA ILE A 97 3.87 24.96 3.12
C ILE A 97 3.63 24.76 1.62
N GLN A 98 2.63 25.41 1.03
CA GLN A 98 2.37 25.33 -0.42
C GLN A 98 3.54 25.82 -1.25
N ARG A 99 4.26 26.87 -0.79
CA ARG A 99 5.47 27.33 -1.47
C ARG A 99 6.53 26.24 -1.50
N VAL A 100 6.78 25.57 -0.37
CA VAL A 100 7.76 24.48 -0.31
C VAL A 100 7.33 23.30 -1.20
N ILE A 101 6.06 22.90 -1.16
CA ILE A 101 5.54 21.81 -2.00
C ILE A 101 5.71 22.14 -3.49
N ARG A 102 5.37 23.37 -3.90
CA ARG A 102 5.56 23.82 -5.30
C ARG A 102 7.04 23.82 -5.69
N GLU A 103 7.90 24.27 -4.79
CA GLU A 103 9.35 24.28 -5.00
C GLU A 103 9.90 22.87 -5.22
N GLN A 104 9.50 21.89 -4.39
CA GLN A 104 9.92 20.49 -4.55
C GLN A 104 9.39 19.87 -5.85
N ARG A 105 8.13 20.11 -6.21
CA ARG A 105 7.54 19.62 -7.46
C ARG A 105 8.25 20.16 -8.71
N HIS A 106 8.86 21.34 -8.61
CA HIS A 106 9.59 21.98 -9.69
C HIS A 106 11.11 22.00 -9.47
N ALA A 107 11.63 21.17 -8.56
CA ALA A 107 13.05 21.15 -8.20
C ALA A 107 13.96 21.00 -9.42
N GLY A 108 13.59 20.17 -10.40
CA GLY A 108 14.34 20.03 -11.66
C GLY A 108 14.50 21.36 -12.41
N ARG A 109 13.40 22.09 -12.62
CA ARG A 109 13.41 23.41 -13.29
C ARG A 109 14.20 24.46 -12.51
N ILE A 110 14.21 24.36 -11.18
CA ILE A 110 14.99 25.26 -10.31
C ILE A 110 16.48 25.00 -10.51
N VAL A 111 16.88 23.73 -10.49
CA VAL A 111 18.26 23.29 -10.71
C VAL A 111 18.75 23.62 -12.12
N GLU A 112 17.92 23.41 -13.15
CA GLU A 112 18.21 23.77 -14.55
C GLU A 112 18.54 25.27 -14.71
N ARG A 113 17.94 26.12 -13.87
CA ARG A 113 18.18 27.57 -13.84
C ARG A 113 19.34 27.98 -12.92
N GLY A 114 20.13 27.01 -12.43
CA GLY A 114 21.26 27.27 -11.53
C GLY A 114 20.87 27.66 -10.10
N LEU A 115 19.61 27.41 -9.70
CA LEU A 115 19.12 27.69 -8.35
C LEU A 115 19.10 26.41 -7.51
N ALA A 116 19.13 26.57 -6.19
CA ALA A 116 19.06 25.45 -5.25
C ALA A 116 17.69 25.42 -4.54
N PRO A 117 16.88 24.35 -4.72
CA PRO A 117 15.68 24.17 -3.91
C PRO A 117 16.05 23.89 -2.44
N ARG A 118 15.17 24.26 -1.52
CA ARG A 118 15.27 23.97 -0.09
C ARG A 118 15.34 22.47 0.12
N ARG A 119 16.28 22.00 0.93
CA ARG A 119 16.47 20.56 1.21
C ARG A 119 16.20 20.18 2.66
N LYS A 120 16.06 21.17 3.54
CA LYS A 120 15.94 20.99 4.97
C LYS A 120 14.80 21.85 5.47
N LEU A 121 13.90 21.24 6.23
CA LEU A 121 12.76 21.90 6.87
C LEU A 121 12.80 21.52 8.34
N LEU A 122 12.60 22.50 9.22
CA LEU A 122 12.48 22.27 10.65
C LEU A 122 11.09 22.70 11.08
N LEU A 123 10.29 21.73 11.54
CA LEU A 123 8.95 21.97 12.08
C LEU A 123 9.06 22.07 13.60
N THR A 124 8.76 23.24 14.17
CA THR A 124 8.87 23.49 15.61
C THR A 124 7.51 23.74 16.24
N GLY A 125 7.38 23.40 17.53
CA GLY A 125 6.19 23.70 18.33
C GLY A 125 5.84 22.61 19.35
N PRO A 126 4.90 22.87 20.28
CA PRO A 126 4.44 21.93 21.30
C PRO A 126 3.94 20.58 20.74
N PRO A 127 3.87 19.50 21.53
CA PRO A 127 3.26 18.24 21.08
C PRO A 127 1.81 18.48 20.59
N GLY A 128 1.38 17.74 19.56
CA GLY A 128 0.02 17.84 19.02
C GLY A 128 -0.22 18.95 17.97
N THR A 129 0.77 19.77 17.63
CA THR A 129 0.59 20.87 16.64
C THR A 129 0.68 20.46 15.17
N GLY A 130 0.50 19.19 14.83
CA GLY A 130 0.47 18.74 13.43
C GLY A 130 1.82 18.70 12.70
N LYS A 131 2.96 18.72 13.41
CA LYS A 131 4.31 18.59 12.79
C LYS A 131 4.46 17.30 11.97
N THR A 132 4.14 16.15 12.58
CA THR A 132 4.21 14.86 11.90
C THR A 132 3.20 14.76 10.75
N LEU A 133 2.00 15.33 10.95
CA LEU A 133 0.98 15.41 9.90
C LEU A 133 1.47 16.23 8.70
N THR A 134 2.11 17.37 8.94
CA THR A 134 2.68 18.23 7.89
C THR A 134 3.78 17.51 7.09
N ALA A 135 4.54 16.62 7.72
CA ALA A 135 5.58 15.84 7.06
C ALA A 135 5.04 14.67 6.21
N ALA A 136 3.77 14.27 6.41
CA ALA A 136 3.12 13.18 5.70
C ALA A 136 2.33 13.62 4.45
N VAL A 137 2.33 14.92 4.15
CA VAL A 137 1.58 15.59 3.06
C VAL A 137 2.45 15.86 1.84
#